data_AF-A0A7V9RGX5-F1
#
_entry.id   AF-A0A7V9RGX5-F1
#
_cell.length_a   1.000
_cell.length_b   1.000
_cell.length_c   1.000
_cell.angle_alpha   90.00
_cell.angle_beta   90.00
_cell.angle_gamma   90.00
#
_symmetry.space_group_name_H-M   'P 1'
#
loop_
_entity.id
_entity.type
_entity.pdbx_description
1 polymer ?
#
loop_
_entity_poly.entity_id
_entity_poly.type
_entity_poly.pdbx_seq_one_letter_code
_entity_poly.pdbx_strand_id
1 'polypeptide(L)'
;MRWVLALVLASCYRPAPSPGAPCAPDDTCPTGLTCKRDLCVLPGAADDAAPADGPQDISTPVDSSVNLTGCADKSREGFADVADFPTIAGCAASWEGAKDLRASRSGGTCGNDLGECDAPVDACAEGWSICGDDGDPTILSTRATAAQCASGASTGAFAAALSHCSAFPASACEYVLPLGCLVSGSCSEPVCCGPACRGDQGCTGGVYSEPDTLIAAVFDEGCGAMTTTSISGVLCCDD
;
A
#
# COMPACT_ATOMS: atom_id res chain seq x y z
N MET A 1 44.24 11.55 -38.86
CA MET A 1 44.26 10.26 -38.14
C MET A 1 44.32 10.56 -36.64
N ARG A 2 43.17 10.52 -35.96
CA ARG A 2 43.05 10.72 -34.50
C ARG A 2 42.40 9.44 -33.95
N TRP A 3 43.15 8.70 -33.14
CA TRP A 3 42.67 7.52 -32.43
C TRP A 3 42.08 7.96 -31.09
N VAL A 4 40.83 7.61 -30.83
CA VAL A 4 40.19 7.77 -29.52
C VAL A 4 40.24 6.41 -28.82
N LEU A 5 40.98 6.33 -27.72
CA LEU A 5 41.00 5.17 -26.83
C LEU A 5 39.77 5.24 -25.92
N ALA A 6 38.91 4.21 -25.97
CA ALA A 6 37.82 4.00 -25.03
C ALA A 6 38.34 3.17 -23.84
N LEU A 7 38.22 3.73 -22.63
CA LEU A 7 38.54 3.07 -21.35
C LEU A 7 37.25 2.48 -20.79
N VAL A 8 37.14 1.16 -20.74
CA VAL A 8 36.04 0.43 -20.11
C VAL A 8 36.42 0.18 -18.64
N LEU A 9 35.76 0.89 -17.72
CA LEU A 9 35.85 0.61 -16.29
C LEU A 9 34.85 -0.50 -15.95
N ALA A 10 35.34 -1.73 -15.79
CA ALA A 10 34.58 -2.82 -15.20
C ALA A 10 34.59 -2.65 -13.67
N SER A 11 33.49 -2.13 -13.11
CA SER A 11 33.26 -2.15 -11.67
C SER A 11 32.78 -3.55 -11.25
N CYS A 12 33.59 -4.27 -10.48
CA CYS A 12 33.18 -5.54 -9.88
C CYS A 12 32.21 -5.26 -8.73
N TYR A 13 30.90 -5.34 -9.00
CA TYR A 13 29.88 -5.37 -7.97
C TYR A 13 30.06 -6.66 -7.14
N ARG A 14 30.30 -6.53 -5.83
CA ARG A 14 30.30 -7.64 -4.88
C ARG A 14 29.07 -7.48 -3.98
N PRO A 15 27.99 -8.27 -4.17
CA PRO A 15 26.87 -8.23 -3.24
C PRO A 15 27.35 -8.67 -1.85
N ALA A 16 26.97 -7.90 -0.83
CA ALA A 16 27.16 -8.34 0.55
C ALA A 16 26.16 -9.46 0.86
N PRO A 17 26.57 -10.56 1.51
CA PRO A 17 25.66 -11.64 1.86
C PRO A 17 24.67 -11.18 2.94
N SER A 18 23.37 -11.31 2.67
CA SER A 18 22.29 -11.03 3.62
C SER A 18 21.84 -12.33 4.31
N PRO A 19 21.71 -12.37 5.65
CA PRO A 19 21.14 -13.51 6.38
C PRO A 19 19.69 -13.81 5.98
N GLY A 20 19.24 -15.05 6.18
CA GLY A 20 17.85 -15.47 5.96
C GLY A 20 17.58 -16.22 4.64
N ALA A 21 18.60 -16.39 3.79
CA ALA A 21 18.50 -17.31 2.66
C ALA A 21 18.45 -18.77 3.13
N PRO A 22 17.74 -19.67 2.42
CA PRO A 22 17.77 -21.10 2.72
C PRO A 22 19.16 -21.68 2.48
N CYS A 23 19.54 -22.69 3.26
CA CYS A 23 20.79 -23.41 3.05
C CYS A 23 20.78 -24.18 1.72
N ALA A 24 21.95 -24.35 1.12
CA ALA A 24 22.10 -25.30 0.03
C ALA A 24 21.91 -26.74 0.53
N PRO A 25 21.64 -27.72 -0.36
CA PRO A 25 21.43 -29.13 0.01
C PRO A 25 22.60 -29.81 0.73
N ASP A 26 23.78 -29.19 0.73
CA ASP A 26 25.00 -29.63 1.40
C ASP A 26 25.32 -28.81 2.67
N ASP A 27 24.31 -28.14 3.23
CA ASP A 27 24.40 -27.25 4.39
C ASP A 27 25.37 -26.07 4.20
N THR A 28 25.65 -25.69 2.94
CA THR A 28 26.53 -24.55 2.64
C THR A 28 25.78 -23.24 2.48
N CYS A 29 26.46 -22.16 2.85
CA CYS A 29 25.98 -20.79 2.74
C CYS A 29 27.04 -19.90 2.05
N PRO A 30 26.63 -18.74 1.49
CA PRO A 30 27.56 -17.75 0.99
C PRO A 30 28.62 -17.35 2.03
N THR A 31 29.81 -16.97 1.55
CA THR A 31 30.97 -16.67 2.40
C THR A 31 30.61 -15.68 3.51
N GLY A 32 30.80 -16.09 4.76
CA GLY A 32 30.52 -15.26 5.94
C GLY A 32 29.22 -15.60 6.66
N LEU A 33 28.48 -16.63 6.23
CA LEU A 33 27.29 -17.16 6.91
C LEU A 33 27.47 -18.65 7.25
N THR A 34 26.73 -19.14 8.25
CA THR A 34 26.70 -20.54 8.68
C THR A 34 25.27 -21.07 8.56
N CYS A 35 25.09 -22.28 8.04
CA CYS A 35 23.78 -22.91 8.00
C CYS A 35 23.35 -23.33 9.41
N LYS A 36 22.17 -22.86 9.85
CA LYS A 36 21.51 -23.31 11.07
C LYS A 36 20.01 -23.40 10.83
N ARG A 37 19.42 -24.58 11.09
CA ARG A 37 17.97 -24.84 10.93
C ARG A 37 17.47 -24.42 9.53
N ASP A 38 18.15 -24.90 8.49
CA ASP A 38 17.86 -24.63 7.08
C ASP A 38 17.99 -23.16 6.63
N LEU A 39 18.57 -22.28 7.46
CA LEU A 39 18.80 -20.87 7.14
C LEU A 39 20.26 -20.45 7.32
N CYS A 40 20.73 -19.58 6.43
CA CYS A 40 22.05 -18.97 6.50
C CYS A 40 22.04 -17.80 7.50
N VAL A 41 22.75 -17.96 8.62
CA VAL A 41 22.85 -16.95 9.69
C VAL A 41 24.27 -16.46 9.90
N LEU A 42 24.44 -15.29 10.54
CA LEU A 42 25.76 -14.77 10.88
C LEU A 42 26.45 -15.67 11.93
N PRO A 43 27.78 -15.85 11.84
CA PRO A 43 28.55 -16.56 12.85
C PRO A 43 28.38 -15.86 14.21
N GLY A 44 27.92 -16.60 15.21
CA GLY A 44 27.67 -16.06 16.56
C GLY A 44 26.21 -15.69 16.84
N ALA A 45 25.27 -15.94 15.92
CA ALA A 45 23.85 -15.94 16.27
C ALA A 45 23.58 -17.06 17.29
N ALA A 46 23.11 -16.69 18.49
CA ALA A 46 22.94 -17.58 19.63
C ALA A 46 21.92 -18.69 19.34
N ASP A 47 22.21 -19.89 19.84
CA ASP A 47 21.42 -21.11 19.65
C ASP A 47 20.35 -21.25 20.74
N ASP A 48 19.37 -20.35 20.79
CA ASP A 48 18.34 -20.47 21.83
C ASP A 48 17.07 -21.13 21.26
N ALA A 49 17.00 -22.44 21.44
CA ALA A 49 15.73 -23.10 21.70
C ALA A 49 15.90 -24.15 22.81
N ALA A 50 15.17 -23.98 23.91
CA ALA A 50 14.45 -25.08 24.57
C ALA A 50 13.39 -24.53 25.56
N PRO A 51 12.26 -25.24 25.76
CA PRO A 51 11.09 -24.76 26.50
C PRO A 51 11.19 -25.08 28.01
N ALA A 52 10.69 -24.17 28.86
CA ALA A 52 10.39 -24.47 30.25
C ALA A 52 9.22 -23.61 30.76
N ASP A 53 8.24 -24.27 31.35
CA ASP A 53 7.05 -23.70 31.98
C ASP A 53 7.37 -22.71 33.12
N GLY A 54 6.69 -21.56 33.14
CA GLY A 54 6.61 -20.67 34.30
C GLY A 54 6.11 -19.26 33.96
N PRO A 55 5.13 -18.69 34.69
CA PRO A 55 4.45 -17.46 34.27
C PRO A 55 5.31 -16.24 34.60
N GLN A 56 5.69 -15.49 33.57
CA GLN A 56 6.27 -14.15 33.71
C GLN A 56 5.47 -13.20 32.83
N ASP A 57 4.57 -12.51 33.52
CA ASP A 57 3.94 -11.25 33.15
C ASP A 57 5.04 -10.20 32.95
N ILE A 58 5.45 -9.97 31.70
CA ILE A 58 6.25 -8.81 31.29
C ILE A 58 5.74 -8.38 29.92
N SER A 59 5.08 -7.23 29.90
CA SER A 59 4.78 -6.43 28.72
C SER A 59 6.09 -6.05 28.02
N THR A 60 6.56 -6.88 27.10
CA THR A 60 7.43 -6.46 26.00
C THR A 60 6.55 -6.04 24.83
N PRO A 61 6.85 -4.93 24.13
CA PRO A 61 6.10 -4.58 22.93
C PRO A 61 6.20 -5.75 21.97
N VAL A 62 5.02 -6.22 21.57
CA VAL A 62 4.85 -7.27 20.56
C VAL A 62 5.73 -6.86 19.38
N ASP A 63 6.65 -7.77 19.03
CA ASP A 63 7.36 -7.75 17.76
C ASP A 63 6.34 -7.39 16.69
N SER A 64 6.43 -6.18 16.16
CA SER A 64 5.53 -5.63 15.15
C SER A 64 5.73 -6.46 13.89
N SER A 65 5.18 -7.68 13.88
CA SER A 65 4.91 -8.40 12.67
C SER A 65 4.07 -7.43 11.87
N VAL A 66 4.67 -6.75 10.88
CA VAL A 66 3.96 -5.96 9.90
C VAL A 66 2.77 -6.82 9.53
N ASN A 67 1.56 -6.38 9.89
CA ASN A 67 0.38 -7.18 9.65
C ASN A 67 0.28 -7.26 8.14
N LEU A 68 0.77 -8.37 7.56
CA LEU A 68 0.86 -8.55 6.11
C LEU A 68 -0.52 -8.50 5.46
N THR A 69 -1.58 -8.56 6.26
CA THR A 69 -2.94 -8.38 5.80
C THR A 69 -3.27 -6.94 5.40
N GLY A 70 -2.58 -5.92 5.92
CA GLY A 70 -2.82 -4.51 5.59
C GLY A 70 -4.13 -3.91 6.09
N CYS A 71 -5.16 -4.73 6.32
CA CYS A 71 -6.44 -4.33 6.90
C CYS A 71 -6.51 -4.66 8.40
N ALA A 72 -7.16 -3.77 9.16
CA ALA A 72 -7.25 -3.85 10.62
C ALA A 72 -8.10 -5.05 11.09
N ASP A 73 -9.12 -5.43 10.32
CA ASP A 73 -9.98 -6.58 10.57
C ASP A 73 -9.37 -7.93 10.17
N LYS A 74 -8.17 -7.91 9.58
CA LYS A 74 -7.45 -9.10 9.09
C LYS A 74 -8.13 -9.80 7.91
N SER A 75 -8.94 -9.07 7.14
CA SER A 75 -9.49 -9.52 5.86
C SER A 75 -9.09 -8.58 4.73
N ARG A 76 -8.73 -9.12 3.56
CA ARG A 76 -8.44 -8.33 2.34
C ARG A 76 -9.53 -8.56 1.32
N GLU A 77 -10.38 -7.57 1.09
CA GLU A 77 -11.43 -7.65 0.06
C GLU A 77 -10.93 -7.26 -1.32
N GLY A 78 -9.95 -6.36 -1.38
CA GLY A 78 -9.21 -6.03 -2.58
C GLY A 78 -7.72 -6.36 -2.45
N PHE A 79 -7.07 -6.69 -3.57
CA PHE A 79 -5.67 -7.10 -3.62
C PHE A 79 -5.40 -8.27 -2.65
N ALA A 80 -6.28 -9.27 -2.71
CA ALA A 80 -6.37 -10.34 -1.72
C ALA A 80 -5.16 -11.30 -1.72
N ASP A 81 -4.50 -11.48 -2.87
CA ASP A 81 -3.30 -12.31 -2.95
C ASP A 81 -2.07 -11.54 -2.44
N VAL A 82 -1.67 -11.82 -1.20
CA VAL A 82 -0.52 -11.19 -0.54
C VAL A 82 0.80 -11.51 -1.24
N ALA A 83 0.90 -12.64 -1.97
CA ALA A 83 2.11 -12.96 -2.71
C ALA A 83 2.28 -12.02 -3.92
N ASP A 84 1.17 -11.64 -4.55
CA ASP A 84 1.17 -10.72 -5.70
C ASP A 84 1.12 -9.24 -5.26
N PHE A 85 0.50 -8.95 -4.11
CA PHE A 85 0.25 -7.58 -3.62
C PHE A 85 0.65 -7.39 -2.15
N PRO A 86 1.94 -7.56 -1.79
CA PRO A 86 2.36 -7.51 -0.39
C PRO A 86 2.19 -6.14 0.27
N THR A 87 2.15 -5.06 -0.51
CA THR A 87 2.27 -3.67 -0.06
C THR A 87 1.02 -2.81 -0.31
N ILE A 88 -0.05 -3.41 -0.85
CA ILE A 88 -1.34 -2.75 -1.08
C ILE A 88 -2.49 -3.70 -0.71
N ALA A 89 -3.52 -3.18 -0.07
CA ALA A 89 -4.73 -3.91 0.29
C ALA A 89 -5.97 -3.04 0.04
N GLY A 90 -7.05 -3.64 -0.44
CA GLY A 90 -8.37 -3.03 -0.39
C GLY A 90 -9.08 -3.51 0.87
N CYS A 91 -9.34 -2.60 1.81
CA CYS A 91 -9.93 -2.91 3.10
C CYS A 91 -11.36 -2.41 3.13
N ALA A 92 -12.31 -3.33 3.31
CA ALA A 92 -13.71 -2.97 3.42
C ALA A 92 -13.96 -2.14 4.67
N ALA A 93 -14.63 -1.01 4.49
CA ALA A 93 -14.84 -0.05 5.55
C ALA A 93 -16.10 0.75 5.31
N SER A 94 -16.83 1.03 6.39
CA SER A 94 -17.96 1.94 6.42
C SER A 94 -17.80 2.92 7.57
N TRP A 95 -18.40 4.10 7.44
CA TRP A 95 -18.40 5.14 8.48
C TRP A 95 -19.64 6.01 8.33
N GLU A 96 -20.07 6.62 9.42
CA GLU A 96 -21.19 7.55 9.41
C GLU A 96 -20.78 8.91 8.82
N GLY A 97 -21.61 9.41 7.89
CA GLY A 97 -21.46 10.73 7.29
C GLY A 97 -20.28 10.84 6.32
N ALA A 98 -19.88 12.09 6.08
CA ALA A 98 -18.72 12.42 5.24
C ALA A 98 -17.46 12.55 6.10
N LYS A 99 -16.35 11.95 5.67
CA LYS A 99 -15.06 12.00 6.36
C LYS A 99 -13.94 12.38 5.39
N ASP A 100 -12.94 13.06 5.91
CA ASP A 100 -11.68 13.25 5.19
C ASP A 100 -10.91 11.92 5.19
N LEU A 101 -10.54 11.41 4.02
CA LEU A 101 -9.72 10.21 3.90
C LEU A 101 -8.30 10.39 4.47
N ARG A 102 -7.86 11.63 4.72
CA ARG A 102 -6.61 11.96 5.43
C ARG A 102 -6.80 12.23 6.92
N ALA A 103 -7.99 11.99 7.47
CA ALA A 103 -8.22 12.17 8.90
C ALA A 103 -7.29 11.26 9.72
N SER A 104 -6.74 11.80 10.81
CA SER A 104 -5.92 11.02 11.74
C SER A 104 -6.66 9.82 12.30
N ARG A 105 -5.91 8.74 12.53
CA ARG A 105 -6.37 7.52 13.21
C ARG A 105 -7.03 7.88 14.54
N SER A 106 -8.20 7.30 14.81
CA SER A 106 -8.96 7.54 16.04
C SER A 106 -8.41 6.75 17.24
N GLY A 107 -7.70 5.64 16.94
CA GLY A 107 -7.23 4.66 17.91
C GLY A 107 -8.09 3.40 17.96
N GLY A 108 -9.23 3.37 17.27
CA GLY A 108 -10.03 2.16 17.05
C GLY A 108 -9.53 1.32 15.86
N THR A 109 -9.94 0.06 15.84
CA THR A 109 -9.88 -0.81 14.64
C THR A 109 -11.30 -1.05 14.16
N CYS A 110 -11.52 -1.00 12.85
CA CYS A 110 -12.81 -1.25 12.22
C CYS A 110 -12.64 -2.15 10.99
N GLY A 111 -13.74 -2.43 10.30
CA GLY A 111 -13.78 -3.27 9.10
C GLY A 111 -15.11 -4.01 8.99
N ASN A 112 -15.30 -4.79 7.92
CA ASN A 112 -16.59 -5.44 7.66
C ASN A 112 -17.06 -6.37 8.81
N ASP A 113 -16.13 -7.00 9.51
CA ASP A 113 -16.37 -7.91 10.63
C ASP A 113 -16.28 -7.24 12.01
N LEU A 114 -15.84 -5.98 12.07
CA LEU A 114 -15.60 -5.23 13.32
C LEU A 114 -16.53 -4.02 13.52
N GLY A 115 -17.24 -3.61 12.47
CA GLY A 115 -18.19 -2.50 12.50
C GLY A 115 -17.64 -1.23 11.85
N GLU A 116 -18.37 -0.13 12.06
CA GLU A 116 -18.07 1.16 11.43
C GLU A 116 -16.80 1.81 11.98
N CYS A 117 -16.09 2.52 11.11
CA CYS A 117 -14.87 3.25 11.39
C CYS A 117 -15.18 4.66 11.92
N ASP A 118 -14.49 5.07 12.98
CA ASP A 118 -14.54 6.46 13.48
C ASP A 118 -13.75 7.40 12.55
N ALA A 119 -12.62 6.93 12.02
CA ALA A 119 -11.84 7.56 10.95
C ALA A 119 -11.54 6.54 9.82
N PRO A 120 -11.48 6.96 8.54
CA PRO A 120 -11.24 6.03 7.43
C PRO A 120 -9.95 5.20 7.57
N VAL A 121 -8.87 5.79 8.10
CA VAL A 121 -7.58 5.10 8.29
C VAL A 121 -7.62 4.01 9.35
N ASP A 122 -8.66 3.97 10.20
CA ASP A 122 -8.85 2.89 11.18
C ASP A 122 -9.08 1.52 10.52
N ALA A 123 -9.45 1.51 9.23
CA ALA A 123 -9.56 0.29 8.42
C ALA A 123 -8.19 -0.29 8.05
N CYS A 124 -7.14 0.51 8.07
CA CYS A 124 -5.77 0.07 7.80
C CYS A 124 -5.13 -0.48 9.08
N ALA A 125 -4.38 -1.57 8.95
CA ALA A 125 -3.63 -2.15 10.07
C ALA A 125 -2.53 -1.20 10.58
N GLU A 126 -1.92 -1.54 11.72
CA GLU A 126 -0.73 -0.82 12.20
C GLU A 126 0.43 -0.99 11.20
N GLY A 127 1.17 0.11 10.95
CA GLY A 127 2.20 0.18 9.90
C GLY A 127 1.65 0.34 8.48
N TRP A 128 0.36 0.65 8.36
CA TRP A 128 -0.32 0.94 7.11
C TRP A 128 -1.13 2.22 7.23
N SER A 129 -1.17 2.96 6.13
CA SER A 129 -1.92 4.21 5.97
C SER A 129 -2.79 4.13 4.72
N ILE A 130 -3.76 5.03 4.59
CA ILE A 130 -4.52 5.13 3.34
C ILE A 130 -3.56 5.57 2.24
N CYS A 131 -3.56 4.86 1.11
CA CYS A 131 -2.68 5.17 -0.01
C CYS A 131 -2.84 6.65 -0.43
N GLY A 132 -1.72 7.38 -0.45
CA GLY A 132 -1.65 8.78 -0.90
C GLY A 132 -2.13 9.80 0.13
N ASP A 133 -2.07 9.46 1.41
CA ASP A 133 -2.35 10.36 2.53
C ASP A 133 -1.45 11.61 2.55
N ASP A 134 -0.23 11.51 2.03
CA ASP A 134 0.72 12.60 1.83
C ASP A 134 0.52 13.39 0.52
N GLY A 135 -0.34 12.88 -0.37
CA GLY A 135 -0.59 13.45 -1.70
C GLY A 135 0.36 13.00 -2.80
N ASP A 136 1.23 12.02 -2.58
CA ASP A 136 2.07 11.43 -3.62
C ASP A 136 1.28 10.40 -4.46
N PRO A 137 0.99 10.67 -5.75
CA PRO A 137 0.32 9.69 -6.61
C PRO A 137 1.19 8.47 -6.95
N THR A 138 2.51 8.54 -6.77
CA THR A 138 3.41 7.44 -7.11
C THR A 138 3.26 6.24 -6.17
N ILE A 139 2.71 6.44 -4.98
CA ILE A 139 2.44 5.40 -3.98
C ILE A 139 1.61 4.25 -4.56
N LEU A 140 0.65 4.55 -5.45
CA LEU A 140 -0.21 3.57 -6.09
C LEU A 140 0.47 2.92 -7.29
N SER A 141 1.06 3.72 -8.18
CA SER A 141 1.63 3.22 -9.44
C SER A 141 2.92 2.40 -9.25
N THR A 142 3.56 2.52 -8.09
CA THR A 142 4.69 1.66 -7.68
C THR A 142 4.24 0.32 -7.08
N ARG A 143 2.97 0.19 -6.65
CA ARG A 143 2.43 -1.01 -5.99
C ARG A 143 1.48 -1.83 -6.88
N ALA A 144 0.81 -1.19 -7.82
CA ALA A 144 -0.06 -1.84 -8.77
C ALA A 144 0.02 -1.16 -10.13
N THR A 145 0.00 -1.95 -11.20
CA THR A 145 -0.25 -1.41 -12.56
C THR A 145 -1.69 -0.93 -12.68
N ALA A 146 -1.98 -0.10 -13.68
CA ALA A 146 -3.35 0.36 -13.96
C ALA A 146 -4.34 -0.80 -14.16
N ALA A 147 -3.92 -1.87 -14.85
CA ALA A 147 -4.72 -3.08 -15.02
C ALA A 147 -4.99 -3.80 -13.69
N GLN A 148 -3.95 -3.93 -12.84
CA GLN A 148 -4.11 -4.50 -11.50
C GLN A 148 -4.97 -3.61 -10.59
N CYS A 149 -4.92 -2.28 -10.74
CA CYS A 149 -5.83 -1.38 -10.04
C CYS A 149 -7.28 -1.62 -10.47
N ALA A 150 -7.54 -1.77 -11.77
CA ALA A 150 -8.89 -2.02 -12.28
C ALA A 150 -9.47 -3.38 -11.82
N SER A 151 -8.68 -4.45 -11.78
CA SER A 151 -9.17 -5.81 -11.52
C SER A 151 -8.81 -6.39 -10.15
N GLY A 152 -7.78 -5.86 -9.48
CA GLY A 152 -7.22 -6.41 -8.24
C GLY A 152 -8.16 -6.34 -7.05
N ALA A 153 -9.16 -5.46 -7.12
CA ALA A 153 -10.19 -5.31 -6.09
C ALA A 153 -11.41 -6.24 -6.26
N SER A 154 -11.30 -7.27 -7.13
CA SER A 154 -12.31 -8.31 -7.39
C SER A 154 -13.67 -7.77 -7.82
N THR A 155 -14.50 -7.28 -6.89
CA THR A 155 -15.84 -6.73 -7.13
C THR A 155 -16.09 -5.36 -6.49
N GLY A 156 -15.19 -4.87 -5.64
CA GLY A 156 -15.37 -3.64 -4.87
C GLY A 156 -14.88 -2.37 -5.57
N ALA A 157 -15.03 -1.23 -4.89
CA ALA A 157 -14.40 0.04 -5.21
C ALA A 157 -13.67 0.56 -3.96
N PHE A 158 -12.35 0.72 -4.02
CA PHE A 158 -11.55 1.13 -2.88
C PHE A 158 -10.86 2.46 -3.19
N ALA A 159 -11.09 3.45 -2.33
CA ALA A 159 -10.60 4.82 -2.53
C ALA A 159 -9.21 5.04 -1.91
N ALA A 160 -8.38 5.80 -2.60
CA ALA A 160 -7.16 6.40 -2.08
C ALA A 160 -7.42 7.85 -1.62
N ALA A 161 -6.53 8.38 -0.77
CA ALA A 161 -6.62 9.74 -0.24
C ALA A 161 -6.08 10.82 -1.21
N LEU A 162 -6.37 10.65 -2.51
CA LEU A 162 -5.91 11.50 -3.59
C LEU A 162 -7.10 11.96 -4.43
N SER A 163 -7.28 13.27 -4.57
CA SER A 163 -8.08 13.81 -5.66
C SER A 163 -7.43 13.45 -6.99
N HIS A 164 -8.22 13.06 -7.99
CA HIS A 164 -7.68 12.57 -9.26
C HIS A 164 -6.99 13.66 -10.10
N CYS A 165 -7.19 14.94 -9.80
CA CYS A 165 -6.40 16.07 -10.30
C CYS A 165 -6.35 17.23 -9.28
N SER A 166 -5.56 18.27 -9.57
CA SER A 166 -5.48 19.48 -8.73
C SER A 166 -6.45 20.59 -9.16
N ALA A 167 -6.75 20.69 -10.46
CA ALA A 167 -7.68 21.69 -11.00
C ALA A 167 -8.19 21.31 -12.40
N PHE A 168 -9.33 21.90 -12.79
CA PHE A 168 -9.95 21.72 -14.12
C PHE A 168 -10.38 23.07 -14.74
N PRO A 169 -9.44 23.90 -15.23
CA PRO A 169 -9.75 25.29 -15.57
C PRO A 169 -10.43 25.53 -16.92
N ALA A 170 -10.44 24.59 -17.88
CA ALA A 170 -11.02 24.88 -19.20
C ALA A 170 -11.26 23.70 -20.18
N SER A 171 -10.95 22.44 -19.84
CA SER A 171 -11.15 21.21 -20.66
C SER A 171 -10.11 20.11 -20.39
N ALA A 172 -9.07 20.42 -19.61
CA ALA A 172 -8.01 19.50 -19.27
C ALA A 172 -7.70 19.58 -17.77
N CYS A 173 -7.22 18.47 -17.25
CA CYS A 173 -6.88 18.33 -15.84
C CYS A 173 -5.44 18.77 -15.61
N GLU A 174 -5.24 19.50 -14.52
CA GLU A 174 -3.92 19.90 -14.04
C GLU A 174 -3.49 18.98 -12.90
N TYR A 175 -2.18 18.73 -12.81
CA TYR A 175 -1.58 17.83 -11.83
C TYR A 175 -0.44 18.56 -11.10
N VAL A 176 -0.79 19.36 -10.11
CA VAL A 176 0.17 20.01 -9.22
C VAL A 176 0.40 19.10 -8.01
N LEU A 177 1.64 18.64 -7.83
CA LEU A 177 2.02 17.77 -6.71
C LEU A 177 2.43 18.59 -5.46
N PRO A 178 2.18 18.07 -4.25
CA PRO A 178 1.39 16.87 -3.95
C PRO A 178 -0.09 17.07 -4.33
N LEU A 179 -0.75 16.01 -4.80
CA LEU A 179 -2.18 16.08 -5.09
C LEU A 179 -2.95 16.35 -3.80
N GLY A 180 -3.98 17.18 -3.92
CA GLY A 180 -4.84 17.53 -2.80
C GLY A 180 -5.76 16.39 -2.39
N CYS A 181 -6.46 16.63 -1.28
CA CYS A 181 -7.65 15.89 -0.95
C CYS A 181 -8.83 16.86 -0.84
N LEU A 182 -9.36 17.20 -2.00
CA LEU A 182 -10.38 18.23 -2.13
C LEU A 182 -11.68 17.73 -1.52
N VAL A 183 -12.45 18.66 -0.93
CA VAL A 183 -13.74 18.37 -0.29
C VAL A 183 -14.83 18.11 -1.33
N SER A 184 -14.84 18.88 -2.43
CA SER A 184 -15.86 18.78 -3.47
C SER A 184 -15.45 19.47 -4.77
N GLY A 185 -16.28 19.31 -5.81
CA GLY A 185 -16.14 19.94 -7.13
C GLY A 185 -15.34 19.11 -8.13
N SER A 186 -15.10 19.67 -9.32
CA SER A 186 -14.28 19.01 -10.34
C SER A 186 -12.88 18.70 -9.79
N CYS A 187 -12.31 17.56 -10.19
CA CYS A 187 -11.08 16.97 -9.67
C CYS A 187 -11.18 16.32 -8.29
N SER A 188 -12.23 16.59 -7.52
CA SER A 188 -12.24 16.20 -6.11
C SER A 188 -12.36 14.70 -5.91
N GLU A 189 -12.96 14.00 -6.87
CA GLU A 189 -13.25 12.58 -6.79
C GLU A 189 -11.98 11.78 -6.47
N PRO A 190 -12.03 10.88 -5.46
CA PRO A 190 -10.88 10.09 -5.08
C PRO A 190 -10.44 9.16 -6.21
N VAL A 191 -9.13 9.01 -6.36
CA VAL A 191 -8.55 7.88 -7.10
C VAL A 191 -9.06 6.58 -6.49
N CYS A 192 -9.42 5.63 -7.35
CA CYS A 192 -10.13 4.41 -6.97
C CYS A 192 -9.56 3.19 -7.68
N CYS A 193 -9.49 2.04 -7.00
CA CYS A 193 -9.19 0.75 -7.61
C CYS A 193 -10.35 -0.23 -7.43
N GLY A 194 -10.61 -1.01 -8.47
CA GLY A 194 -11.66 -2.03 -8.54
C GLY A 194 -12.68 -1.80 -9.66
N PRO A 195 -13.44 -2.84 -10.02
CA PRO A 195 -14.34 -2.79 -11.17
C PRO A 195 -15.58 -1.92 -10.96
N ALA A 196 -15.88 -1.53 -9.72
CA ALA A 196 -16.96 -0.59 -9.40
C ALA A 196 -16.51 0.88 -9.50
N CYS A 197 -15.21 1.15 -9.69
CA CYS A 197 -14.71 2.47 -10.03
C CYS A 197 -15.05 2.82 -11.49
N ARG A 198 -15.10 4.11 -11.82
CA ARG A 198 -15.36 4.59 -13.18
C ARG A 198 -14.13 5.22 -13.78
N GLY A 199 -13.97 5.11 -15.10
CA GLY A 199 -13.03 5.96 -15.82
C GLY A 199 -13.53 7.41 -15.82
N ASP A 200 -12.61 8.35 -15.64
CA ASP A 200 -12.94 9.74 -15.87
C ASP A 200 -12.94 10.06 -17.37
N GLN A 201 -13.90 10.88 -17.82
CA GLN A 201 -14.10 11.20 -19.25
C GLN A 201 -13.27 12.41 -19.71
N GLY A 202 -12.42 13.00 -18.85
CA GLY A 202 -11.66 14.22 -19.16
C GLY A 202 -10.22 14.27 -18.65
N CYS A 203 -9.86 13.51 -17.62
CA CYS A 203 -8.53 13.49 -17.03
C CYS A 203 -7.72 12.27 -17.45
N THR A 204 -6.60 12.51 -18.13
CA THR A 204 -5.63 11.48 -18.52
C THR A 204 -4.32 11.69 -17.79
N GLY A 205 -3.67 10.61 -17.35
CA GLY A 205 -2.30 10.68 -16.80
C GLY A 205 -2.16 11.20 -15.37
N GLY A 206 -3.18 11.03 -14.51
CA GLY A 206 -3.06 11.33 -13.07
C GLY A 206 -2.10 10.38 -12.36
N VAL A 207 -2.61 9.27 -11.82
CA VAL A 207 -1.79 8.19 -11.25
C VAL A 207 -1.30 7.26 -12.36
N TYR A 208 -2.21 6.95 -13.28
CA TYR A 208 -2.02 6.09 -14.44
C TYR A 208 -2.32 6.86 -15.73
N SER A 209 -1.56 6.54 -16.78
CA SER A 209 -1.73 7.09 -18.12
C SER A 209 -2.41 6.14 -19.10
N GLU A 210 -2.29 4.81 -18.93
CA GLU A 210 -2.92 3.81 -19.79
C GLU A 210 -3.13 2.46 -19.06
N PRO A 211 -4.38 1.97 -18.90
CA PRO A 211 -5.61 2.77 -18.97
C PRO A 211 -5.59 3.94 -17.98
N ASP A 212 -6.47 4.92 -18.21
CA ASP A 212 -6.57 6.10 -17.37
C ASP A 212 -6.90 5.78 -15.90
N THR A 213 -6.55 6.73 -15.05
CA THR A 213 -6.83 6.66 -13.61
C THR A 213 -8.33 6.55 -13.37
N LEU A 214 -8.74 5.51 -12.64
CA LEU A 214 -10.12 5.34 -12.23
C LEU A 214 -10.44 6.19 -11.00
N ILE A 215 -11.69 6.63 -10.90
CA ILE A 215 -12.21 7.43 -9.80
C ILE A 215 -13.42 6.75 -9.16
N ALA A 216 -13.70 7.09 -7.90
CA ALA A 216 -14.91 6.62 -7.25
C ALA A 216 -16.15 7.09 -8.03
N ALA A 217 -17.20 6.27 -8.06
CA ALA A 217 -18.41 6.52 -8.85
C ALA A 217 -19.35 7.55 -8.17
N VAL A 218 -18.82 8.68 -7.72
CA VAL A 218 -19.52 9.78 -7.03
C VAL A 218 -19.51 11.04 -7.87
N PHE A 219 -20.55 11.86 -7.80
CA PHE A 219 -20.51 13.22 -8.32
C PHE A 219 -20.29 14.18 -7.16
N ASP A 220 -19.25 15.02 -7.24
CA ASP A 220 -18.91 16.08 -6.28
C ASP A 220 -18.56 15.64 -4.83
N GLU A 221 -18.48 14.34 -4.52
CA GLU A 221 -17.87 13.86 -3.27
C GLU A 221 -16.37 13.75 -3.44
N GLY A 222 -15.65 14.65 -2.78
CA GLY A 222 -14.20 14.65 -2.78
C GLY A 222 -13.62 13.77 -1.68
N CYS A 223 -12.36 13.37 -1.84
CA CYS A 223 -11.72 12.56 -0.80
C CYS A 223 -11.61 13.28 0.56
N GLY A 224 -11.70 14.62 0.59
CA GLY A 224 -11.74 15.40 1.83
C GLY A 224 -13.11 15.38 2.55
N ALA A 225 -14.14 14.79 1.94
CA ALA A 225 -15.48 14.63 2.51
C ALA A 225 -16.21 13.42 1.90
N MET A 226 -15.57 12.25 1.95
CA MET A 226 -16.04 11.03 1.31
C MET A 226 -17.10 10.32 2.16
N THR A 227 -18.17 9.84 1.53
CA THR A 227 -19.13 8.92 2.13
C THR A 227 -18.86 7.47 1.67
N THR A 228 -19.52 6.50 2.29
CA THR A 228 -19.38 5.07 1.95
C THR A 228 -20.46 4.56 1.01
N THR A 229 -21.26 5.46 0.41
CA THR A 229 -22.38 5.06 -0.46
C THR A 229 -21.95 4.53 -1.83
N SER A 230 -20.72 4.81 -2.23
CA SER A 230 -20.18 4.66 -3.59
C SER A 230 -18.87 3.90 -3.66
N ILE A 231 -18.34 3.50 -2.50
CA ILE A 231 -17.12 2.74 -2.32
C ILE A 231 -17.39 1.59 -1.34
N SER A 232 -16.60 0.53 -1.47
CA SER A 232 -16.59 -0.61 -0.56
C SER A 232 -15.66 -0.38 0.63
N GLY A 233 -14.73 0.57 0.53
CA GLY A 233 -13.77 0.90 1.57
C GLY A 233 -12.58 1.70 1.04
N VAL A 234 -11.42 1.53 1.65
CA VAL A 234 -10.20 2.29 1.35
C VAL A 234 -9.07 1.41 0.83
N LEU A 235 -8.14 2.02 0.11
CA LEU A 235 -6.86 1.41 -0.23
C LEU A 235 -5.87 1.69 0.90
N CYS A 236 -5.34 0.64 1.52
CA CYS A 236 -4.28 0.73 2.49
C CYS A 236 -2.94 0.37 1.83
N CYS A 237 -1.93 1.20 2.07
CA CYS A 237 -0.55 1.01 1.63
C CYS A 237 0.33 0.91 2.88
N ASP A 238 1.37 0.10 2.81
CA ASP A 238 2.40 0.05 3.86
C ASP A 238 3.20 1.37 3.92
N ASP A 239 3.60 1.75 5.13
CA ASP A 239 4.34 2.99 5.43
C ASP A 239 5.84 2.93 5.07
#